data_AF-A0A7K4R8V1-F1
#
_entry.id   AF-A0A7K4R8V1-F1
#
_cell.length_a   1.000
_cell.length_b   1.000
_cell.length_c   1.000
_cell.angle_alpha   90.00
_cell.angle_beta   90.00
_cell.angle_gamma   90.00
#
_symmetry.space_group_name_H-M   'P 1'
#
loop_
_entity.id
_entity.type
_entity.pdbx_description
1 polymer ?
#
loop_
_entity_poly.entity_id
_entity_poly.type
_entity_poly.pdbx_seq_one_letter_code
_entity_poly.pdbx_strand_id
1 'polypeptide(L)' 'MYVPGKLSDVRRVLVDVGTGYYVEKSADAARAFFQRKIEFLTRQMEKIQPALQEKHAMKQ' A
#
# COMPACT_ATOMS: atom_id res chain seq x y z
N MET A 1 -1.45 22.25 11.78
CA MET A 1 -0.77 22.48 13.07
C MET A 1 -0.08 21.20 13.49
N TYR A 2 1.12 21.28 14.08
CA TYR A 2 1.86 20.13 14.63
C TYR A 2 2.05 20.31 16.14
N VAL A 3 2.10 19.19 16.88
CA VAL A 3 2.28 19.19 18.34
C VAL A 3 3.53 18.38 18.69
N PRO A 4 4.46 18.91 19.50
CA PRO A 4 5.64 18.16 19.92
C PRO A 4 5.25 17.02 20.88
N GLY A 5 5.91 15.88 20.75
CA GLY A 5 5.67 14.69 21.56
C GLY A 5 6.92 13.83 21.70
N LYS A 6 6.88 12.85 22.61
CA LYS A 6 7.95 11.87 22.81
C LYS A 6 7.50 10.51 22.31
N LEU A 7 8.37 9.84 21.55
CA LEU A 7 8.12 8.51 21.03
C LEU A 7 8.29 7.47 22.15
N SER A 8 7.26 6.65 22.39
CA SER A 8 7.22 5.69 23.49
C SER A 8 7.45 4.25 23.03
N ASP A 9 6.78 3.80 21.97
CA ASP A 9 6.97 2.46 21.38
C ASP A 9 7.14 2.54 19.86
N VAL A 10 8.22 1.93 19.37
CA VAL A 10 8.57 1.86 17.94
C VAL A 10 8.33 0.47 17.35
N ARG A 11 8.02 -0.52 18.20
CA ARG A 11 7.88 -1.92 17.78
C ARG A 11 6.47 -2.22 17.31
N ARG A 12 5.49 -1.46 17.76
CA ARG A 12 4.07 -1.64 17.41
C ARG A 12 3.53 -0.41 16.71
N VAL A 13 2.84 -0.64 15.61
CA VAL A 13 2.29 0.41 14.74
C VAL A 13 0.85 0.08 14.38
N LEU A 14 0.06 1.12 14.22
CA LEU A 14 -1.31 1.00 13.74
C LEU A 14 -1.31 0.97 12.21
N VAL A 15 -1.94 -0.03 11.61
CA VAL A 15 -1.99 -0.22 10.16
C VAL A 15 -3.44 -0.18 9.67
N ASP A 16 -3.70 0.64 8.66
CA ASP A 16 -4.98 0.68 7.95
C ASP A 16 -5.10 -0.51 6.98
N VAL A 17 -6.14 -1.32 7.19
CA VAL A 17 -6.45 -2.49 6.37
C VAL A 17 -7.59 -2.26 5.39
N GLY A 18 -8.27 -1.11 5.43
CA GLY A 18 -9.38 -0.73 4.57
C GLY A 18 -10.72 -0.66 5.31
N THR A 19 -11.75 -0.14 4.63
CA THR A 19 -13.12 0.04 5.17
C THR A 19 -13.20 0.82 6.50
N GLY A 20 -12.18 1.62 6.81
CA GLY A 20 -12.09 2.39 8.05
C GLY A 20 -11.57 1.59 9.27
N TYR A 21 -11.05 0.38 9.07
CA TYR A 21 -10.52 -0.44 10.15
C TYR A 21 -9.00 -0.32 10.28
N TYR A 22 -8.55 -0.25 11.54
CA TYR A 22 -7.16 -0.20 11.92
C TYR A 22 -6.77 -1.39 12.78
N VAL A 23 -5.60 -1.96 12.53
CA VAL A 23 -5.09 -3.12 13.26
C VAL A 23 -3.69 -2.81 13.75
N GLU A 24 -3.44 -3.06 15.05
CA GLU A 24 -2.11 -2.98 15.63
C GLU A 24 -1.24 -4.15 15.13
N LYS A 25 -0.05 -3.87 14.62
CA LYS A 25 0.91 -4.85 14.12
C LYS A 25 2.31 -4.54 14.63
N SER A 26 3.17 -5.55 14.67
CA SER A 26 4.60 -5.31 14.82
C SER A 26 5.15 -4.56 13.61
N ALA A 27 6.24 -3.81 13.79
CA ALA A 27 6.90 -3.10 12.71
C ALA A 27 7.28 -4.03 11.54
N ASP A 28 7.77 -5.24 11.82
CA ASP A 28 8.14 -6.22 10.80
C ASP A 28 6.93 -6.77 10.05
N ALA A 29 5.84 -7.08 10.77
CA ALA A 29 4.60 -7.53 10.15
C ALA A 29 3.95 -6.42 9.30
N ALA A 30 4.07 -5.16 9.72
CA ALA A 30 3.62 -4.01 8.95
C ALA A 30 4.46 -3.83 7.67
N ARG A 31 5.79 -3.96 7.74
CA ARG A 31 6.68 -3.94 6.56
C ARG A 31 6.29 -5.01 5.55
N ALA A 32 6.12 -6.26 6.00
CA ALA A 32 5.69 -7.36 5.14
C ALA A 32 4.31 -7.11 4.53
N PHE A 33 3.38 -6.51 5.28
CA PHE A 33 2.06 -6.15 4.79
C PHE A 33 2.13 -5.09 3.68
N PHE A 34 2.92 -4.03 3.85
CA PHE A 34 3.08 -3.01 2.82
C PHE A 34 3.80 -3.55 1.58
N GLN A 35 4.81 -4.41 1.74
CA GLN A 35 5.48 -5.06 0.62
C GLN A 35 4.49 -5.85 -0.25
N ARG A 36 3.61 -6.66 0.37
CA ARG A 36 2.55 -7.37 -0.36
C ARG A 36 1.54 -6.43 -1.03
N LYS A 37 1.20 -5.29 -0.41
CA LYS A 37 0.33 -4.27 -1.03
C LYS A 37 0.98 -3.67 -2.27
N ILE A 38 2.28 -3.37 -2.22
CA ILE A 38 3.05 -2.86 -3.37
C ILE A 38 3.03 -3.89 -4.50
N GLU A 39 3.39 -5.14 -4.22
CA GLU A 39 3.39 -6.21 -5.22
C GLU A 39 2.01 -6.43 -5.84
N PHE A 40 0.95 -6.39 -5.04
CA PHE A 40 -0.41 -6.51 -5.52
C PHE A 40 -0.74 -5.38 -6.52
N LEU A 41 -0.46 -4.12 -6.15
CA LEU A 41 -0.73 -2.97 -7.01
C LEU A 41 0.10 -3.03 -8.31
N THR A 42 1.38 -3.39 -8.23
CA THR A 42 2.23 -3.57 -9.41
C THR A 42 1.66 -4.61 -10.36
N ARG A 43 1.25 -5.78 -9.86
CA ARG A 43 0.63 -6.82 -10.69
C ARG A 43 -0.68 -6.38 -11.33
N GLN A 44 -1.48 -5.54 -10.65
CA GLN A 44 -2.69 -4.99 -11.26
C GLN A 44 -2.35 -4.00 -12.39
N MET A 45 -1.34 -3.14 -12.20
CA MET A 45 -0.88 -2.23 -13.25
C MET A 45 -0.35 -2.98 -14.47
N GLU A 46 0.49 -4.00 -14.26
CA GLU A 46 1.04 -4.85 -15.33
C GLU A 46 -0.04 -5.54 -16.16
N LYS A 47 -1.15 -5.95 -15.54
CA LYS A 47 -2.29 -6.54 -16.27
C LYS A 47 -3.03 -5.54 -17.15
N ILE A 48 -3.11 -4.28 -16.72
CA ILE A 48 -3.87 -3.24 -17.41
C ILE A 48 -3.05 -2.63 -18.55
N GLN A 49 -1.72 -2.59 -18.42
CA GLN A 49 -0.83 -1.91 -19.36
C GLN A 49 -0.92 -2.42 -20.82
N PRO A 50 -0.96 -3.74 -21.10
CA PRO A 50 -1.13 -4.24 -22.48
C PRO A 50 -2.47 -3.84 -23.08
N ALA A 51 -3.56 -3.97 -22.33
CA ALA A 51 -4.90 -3.62 -22.80
C ALA A 51 -5.00 -2.11 -23.14
N LEU A 52 -4.31 -1.26 -22.39
CA LEU A 52 -4.21 0.17 -22.69
C LEU A 52 -3.41 0.43 -23.98
N GLN A 53 -2.29 -0.26 -24.17
CA GLN A 53 -1.46 -0.14 -25.37
C GLN A 53 -2.20 -0.60 -26.63
N GLU A 54 -2.88 -1.75 -26.56
CA GLU A 54 -3.73 -2.27 -27.65
C GLU A 54 -4.82 -1.27 -28.04
N LYS A 55 -5.54 -0.72 -27.05
CA LYS A 55 -6.57 0.30 -27.28
C LYS A 55 -6.03 1.58 -27.89
N HIS A 56 -4.81 1.99 -27.52
CA HIS A 56 -4.18 3.17 -28.09
C HIS A 56 -3.72 2.92 -29.53
N ALA A 57 -3.15 1.76 -29.82
CA ALA A 57 -2.74 1.37 -31.17
C ALA A 57 -3.93 1.23 -32.13
N MET A 58 -5.08 0.71 -31.67
CA MET A 58 -6.30 0.59 -32.48
C MET A 58 -6.97 1.94 -32.81
N LYS A 59 -6.65 3.01 -32.08
CA LYS A 59 -7.22 4.35 -32.31
C LYS A 59 -6.43 5.20 -33.31
N GLN A 60 -5.24 4.75 -33.71
CA GLN A 60 -4.42 5.35 -34.77
C GLN A 60 -4.67 4.59 -36.07
#